data_AF-A0A812IGL4-F1
#
_entry.id   AF-A0A812IGL4-F1
#
_cell.length_a   1.000
_cell.length_b   1.000
_cell.length_c   1.000
_cell.angle_alpha   90.00
_cell.angle_beta   90.00
_cell.angle_gamma   90.00
#
_symmetry.space_group_name_H-M   'P 1'
#
loop_
_entity.id
_entity.type
_entity.pdbx_description
1 polymer ?
#
loop_
_entity_poly.entity_id
_entity_poly.type
_entity_poly.pdbx_seq_one_letter_code
_entity_poly.pdbx_strand_id
1 'polypeptide(L)'
;MGNRCCAPDESRAEVVHIQAQDDERLAKEVKAEEKLASAEAAEAAEATAKEGTLESAEPPPKPQGLKITFLNEKDEAVDVVFETKPLGFKVASDKNPLTVTAITGGCVKEKGLDVKVGWKITAIDGSNVLDMAAQEAMDKFVASVKESLPGFRITFLNERNEAVDVVFETKPLGFKLASDKKPLTVTAITGGCVKEKGLDVKVGWKVTAVDGHNVLDMAPQAALDKFLSSLKTSLP
;
A
#
# COMPACT_ATOMS: atom_id res chain seq x y z
N MET A 1 -2.04 -43.58 -38.71
CA MET A 1 -3.25 -43.26 -39.52
C MET A 1 -4.07 -42.31 -38.67
N GLY A 2 -4.33 -41.06 -38.99
CA GLY A 2 -4.17 -40.21 -40.16
C GLY A 2 -5.08 -38.99 -39.91
N ASN A 3 -4.79 -37.86 -40.55
CA ASN A 3 -5.59 -36.62 -40.62
C ASN A 3 -5.50 -35.69 -39.40
N ARG A 4 -5.34 -34.36 -39.54
CA ARG A 4 -5.34 -33.47 -40.71
C ARG A 4 -4.66 -32.16 -40.31
N CYS A 5 -3.78 -31.66 -41.18
CA CYS A 5 -3.33 -30.26 -41.22
C CYS A 5 -4.42 -29.39 -41.90
N CYS A 6 -4.59 -28.14 -41.45
CA CYS A 6 -5.09 -26.95 -42.19
C CYS A 6 -4.89 -25.75 -41.23
N ALA A 7 -3.79 -24.99 -41.34
CA ALA A 7 -3.55 -23.85 -42.25
C ALA A 7 -4.03 -22.50 -41.65
N PRO A 8 -3.32 -21.39 -41.96
CA PRO A 8 -3.28 -20.16 -41.16
C PRO A 8 -4.34 -19.13 -41.55
N ASP A 9 -4.76 -18.29 -40.61
CA ASP A 9 -5.65 -17.15 -40.86
C ASP A 9 -4.84 -15.86 -41.05
N GLU A 10 -4.72 -15.44 -42.32
CA GLU A 10 -4.20 -14.14 -42.74
C GLU A 10 -5.25 -13.04 -42.48
N SER A 11 -5.23 -12.48 -41.28
CA SER A 11 -6.02 -11.28 -40.96
C SER A 11 -5.18 -10.00 -41.15
N ARG A 12 -5.14 -9.58 -42.42
CA ARG A 12 -5.10 -8.21 -42.96
C ARG A 12 -5.03 -7.05 -41.93
N ALA A 13 -3.86 -6.40 -41.85
CA ALA A 13 -3.69 -5.13 -41.16
C ALA A 13 -4.11 -3.96 -42.08
N GLU A 14 -5.18 -3.25 -41.70
CA GLU A 14 -5.53 -1.94 -42.26
C GLU A 14 -4.64 -0.86 -41.62
N VAL A 15 -3.81 -0.21 -42.44
CA VAL A 15 -2.97 0.92 -42.06
C VAL A 15 -3.84 2.18 -42.13
N VAL A 16 -4.31 2.66 -40.99
CA VAL A 16 -4.99 3.96 -40.89
C VAL A 16 -3.92 5.05 -40.75
N HIS A 17 -3.74 5.80 -41.83
CA HIS A 17 -2.85 6.95 -41.94
C HIS A 17 -3.51 8.15 -41.24
N ILE A 18 -3.08 8.48 -40.02
CA ILE A 18 -3.55 9.67 -39.31
C ILE A 18 -2.64 10.84 -39.70
N GLN A 19 -3.21 11.78 -40.45
CA GLN A 19 -2.60 13.06 -40.79
C GLN A 19 -2.43 13.90 -39.52
N ALA A 20 -1.19 14.27 -39.22
CA ALA A 20 -0.88 15.33 -38.27
C ALA A 20 -1.25 16.68 -38.91
N GLN A 21 -2.23 17.37 -38.32
CA GLN A 21 -2.41 18.80 -38.54
C GLN A 21 -1.62 19.55 -37.46
N ASP A 22 -0.60 20.26 -37.92
CA ASP A 22 -0.03 21.45 -37.30
C ASP A 22 -1.14 22.41 -36.86
N ASP A 23 -1.23 22.69 -35.57
CA ASP A 23 -1.88 23.90 -35.07
C ASP A 23 -0.86 24.69 -34.23
N GLU A 24 -0.08 25.45 -34.98
CA GLU A 24 0.53 26.71 -34.59
C GLU A 24 -0.54 27.61 -33.94
N ARG A 25 -0.38 28.00 -32.67
CA ARG A 25 -0.56 29.40 -32.23
C ARG A 25 -0.42 29.67 -30.72
N LEU A 26 0.31 30.76 -30.50
CA LEU A 26 0.13 31.83 -29.51
C LEU A 26 0.71 31.63 -28.11
N ALA A 27 1.96 32.10 -28.04
CA ALA A 27 2.50 32.88 -26.93
C ALA A 27 1.47 33.81 -26.27
N LYS A 28 1.47 33.82 -24.94
CA LYS A 28 1.08 34.98 -24.15
C LYS A 28 1.92 35.04 -22.87
N GLU A 29 2.96 35.88 -22.94
CA GLU A 29 3.54 36.54 -21.78
C GLU A 29 2.44 37.25 -20.99
N VAL A 30 2.34 36.96 -19.70
CA VAL A 30 1.72 37.88 -18.74
C VAL A 30 2.73 38.11 -17.62
N LYS A 31 3.07 39.39 -17.52
CA LYS A 31 4.00 40.07 -16.64
C LYS A 31 3.13 40.88 -15.68
N ALA A 32 3.23 40.64 -14.36
CA ALA A 32 2.84 41.56 -13.28
C ALA A 32 3.12 40.85 -11.93
N GLU A 33 4.15 41.24 -11.18
CA GLU A 33 4.09 42.29 -10.14
C GLU A 33 3.07 42.00 -9.03
N GLU A 34 3.50 41.36 -7.95
CA GLU A 34 2.90 41.53 -6.62
C GLU A 34 3.97 41.23 -5.54
N LYS A 35 4.68 42.24 -5.02
CA LYS A 35 4.35 43.13 -3.91
C LYS A 35 5.04 42.66 -2.61
N LEU A 36 6.21 43.24 -2.40
CA LEU A 36 6.90 43.33 -1.11
C LEU A 36 6.09 44.22 -0.15
N ALA A 37 5.68 43.66 0.98
CA ALA A 37 5.29 44.29 2.25
C ALA A 37 4.91 43.14 3.20
N SER A 38 5.23 43.09 4.48
CA SER A 38 5.83 44.02 5.41
C SER A 38 6.29 43.16 6.59
N ALA A 39 7.46 43.48 7.12
CA ALA A 39 7.88 43.07 8.44
C ALA A 39 6.96 43.68 9.52
N GLU A 40 7.15 43.20 10.75
CA GLU A 40 6.82 43.85 12.03
C GLU A 40 5.54 43.36 12.74
N ALA A 41 5.74 42.40 13.65
CA ALA A 41 5.03 42.30 14.93
C ALA A 41 5.79 41.34 15.86
N ALA A 42 6.84 41.88 16.48
CA ALA A 42 7.42 41.35 17.71
C ALA A 42 6.61 41.84 18.93
N GLU A 43 6.77 41.12 20.04
CA GLU A 43 6.47 41.53 21.41
C GLU A 43 5.01 41.53 21.91
N ALA A 44 4.67 40.56 22.76
CA ALA A 44 4.45 40.76 24.21
C ALA A 44 3.66 39.59 24.84
N ALA A 45 3.84 39.40 26.17
CA ALA A 45 3.28 38.39 27.07
C ALA A 45 4.04 37.04 27.06
N GLU A 46 5.15 36.87 27.78
CA GLU A 46 5.40 37.05 29.22
C GLU A 46 4.62 36.09 30.13
N ALA A 47 5.37 35.09 30.60
CA ALA A 47 5.36 34.45 31.91
C ALA A 47 4.02 34.08 32.56
N THR A 48 3.71 32.79 32.51
CA THR A 48 3.17 32.12 33.71
C THR A 48 3.83 30.76 33.86
N ALA A 49 4.97 30.77 34.56
CA ALA A 49 5.61 29.57 35.06
C ALA A 49 4.71 28.94 36.12
N LYS A 50 3.97 27.89 35.71
CA LYS A 50 3.30 26.98 36.62
C LYS A 50 4.15 25.72 36.70
N GLU A 51 4.86 25.61 37.81
CA GLU A 51 5.60 24.44 38.26
C GLU A 51 4.64 23.25 38.30
N GLY A 52 4.66 22.44 37.24
CA GLY A 52 3.83 21.27 37.05
C GLY A 52 4.73 20.10 36.70
N THR A 53 4.85 19.18 37.64
CA THR A 53 5.27 17.78 37.52
C THR A 53 5.90 17.40 36.19
N LEU A 54 7.20 17.10 36.21
CA LEU A 54 7.93 16.39 35.16
C LEU A 54 7.35 14.97 35.00
N GLU A 55 6.13 14.89 34.47
CA GLU A 55 5.61 13.69 33.84
C GLU A 55 6.54 13.45 32.65
N SER A 56 7.30 12.36 32.74
CA SER A 56 8.25 11.93 31.73
C SER A 56 7.54 11.94 30.38
N ALA A 57 7.80 12.97 29.58
CA ALA A 57 7.23 13.08 28.25
C ALA A 57 7.76 11.88 27.45
N GLU A 58 6.95 10.82 27.39
CA GLU A 58 7.22 9.69 26.52
C GLU A 58 7.48 10.26 25.12
N PRO A 59 8.59 9.85 24.47
CA PRO A 59 8.94 10.36 23.16
C PRO A 59 7.72 10.20 22.24
N PRO A 60 7.32 11.24 21.49
CA PRO A 60 6.11 11.22 20.69
C PRO A 60 6.13 9.95 19.83
N PRO A 61 5.06 9.13 19.88
CA PRO A 61 5.03 7.86 19.15
C PRO A 61 5.33 8.17 17.69
N LYS A 62 6.37 7.53 17.16
CA LYS A 62 6.76 7.69 15.75
C LYS A 62 5.52 7.43 14.90
N PRO A 63 5.19 8.31 13.93
CA PRO A 63 4.00 8.14 13.10
C PRO A 63 4.05 6.76 12.46
N GLN A 64 3.07 5.92 12.78
CA GLN A 64 2.97 4.57 12.24
C GLN A 64 2.32 4.67 10.86
N GLY A 65 3.12 4.53 9.81
CA GLY A 65 2.59 4.50 8.44
C GLY A 65 3.54 5.04 7.38
N LEU A 66 3.18 4.78 6.13
CA LEU A 66 3.85 5.30 4.93
C LEU A 66 3.18 6.61 4.51
N LYS A 67 3.92 7.71 4.52
CA LYS A 67 3.43 8.99 4.01
C LYS A 67 3.75 9.13 2.53
N ILE A 68 2.75 9.38 1.70
CA ILE A 68 2.93 9.65 0.26
C ILE A 68 2.28 10.99 -0.07
N THR A 69 3.04 11.86 -0.73
CA THR A 69 2.54 13.13 -1.26
C THR A 69 2.16 12.95 -2.72
N PHE A 70 0.90 13.17 -3.03
CA PHE A 70 0.35 13.10 -4.39
C PHE A 70 0.15 14.50 -4.95
N LEU A 71 0.23 14.64 -6.26
CA LEU A 71 -0.22 15.79 -7.02
C LEU A 71 -1.57 15.46 -7.64
N ASN A 72 -2.60 16.22 -7.29
CA ASN A 72 -3.95 16.00 -7.78
C ASN A 72 -4.13 16.56 -9.22
N GLU A 73 -5.35 16.48 -9.76
CA GLU A 73 -5.67 16.97 -11.12
C GLU A 73 -5.56 18.50 -11.29
N LYS A 74 -5.50 19.24 -10.18
CA LYS A 74 -5.34 20.70 -10.13
C LYS A 74 -3.90 21.13 -9.81
N ASP A 75 -2.96 20.19 -9.85
CA ASP A 75 -1.57 20.39 -9.46
C ASP A 75 -1.38 20.82 -7.98
N GLU A 76 -2.31 20.45 -7.09
CA GLU A 76 -2.19 20.67 -5.65
C GLU A 76 -1.59 19.43 -4.96
N ALA A 77 -0.65 19.67 -4.05
CA ALA A 77 -0.02 18.62 -3.26
C ALA A 77 -0.93 18.14 -2.11
N VAL A 78 -1.20 16.84 -2.06
CA VAL A 78 -2.04 16.18 -1.05
C VAL A 78 -1.24 15.09 -0.37
N ASP A 79 -1.03 15.23 0.94
CA ASP A 79 -0.38 14.23 1.77
C ASP A 79 -1.38 13.17 2.22
N VAL A 80 -1.06 11.90 1.97
CA VAL A 80 -1.87 10.75 2.42
C VAL A 80 -0.99 9.80 3.21
N VAL A 81 -1.45 9.40 4.39
CA VAL A 81 -0.75 8.45 5.27
C VAL A 81 -1.44 7.11 5.20
N PHE A 82 -0.69 6.07 4.85
CA PHE A 82 -1.16 4.70 4.82
C PHE A 82 -0.68 3.98 6.08
N GLU A 83 -1.59 3.28 6.76
CA GLU A 83 -1.26 2.57 8.01
C GLU A 83 -1.02 1.06 7.76
N THR A 84 -1.61 0.51 6.70
CA THR A 84 -1.66 -0.93 6.44
C THR A 84 -1.47 -1.27 4.96
N LYS A 85 -1.06 -2.52 4.68
CA LYS A 85 -1.07 -3.11 3.33
C LYS A 85 -2.39 -3.85 3.07
N PRO A 86 -2.88 -3.87 1.82
CA PRO A 86 -2.34 -3.16 0.65
C PRO A 86 -2.76 -1.69 0.64
N LEU A 87 -1.97 -0.87 -0.04
CA LEU A 87 -2.32 0.53 -0.27
C LEU A 87 -3.65 0.67 -1.01
N GLY A 88 -3.91 -0.20 -1.99
CA GLY A 88 -5.18 -0.20 -2.72
C GLY A 88 -5.14 0.41 -4.12
N PHE A 89 -3.96 0.72 -4.65
CA PHE A 89 -3.79 1.26 -6.00
C PHE A 89 -2.56 0.67 -6.71
N LYS A 90 -2.52 0.82 -8.03
CA LYS A 90 -1.38 0.46 -8.89
C LYS A 90 -0.74 1.72 -9.45
N VAL A 91 0.57 1.66 -9.65
CA VAL A 91 1.39 2.74 -10.20
C VAL A 91 2.01 2.29 -11.53
N ALA A 92 2.14 3.21 -12.49
CA ALA A 92 2.91 2.98 -13.70
C ALA A 92 4.41 3.03 -13.39
N SER A 93 5.11 1.91 -13.58
CA SER A 93 6.56 1.81 -13.34
C SER A 93 7.41 2.40 -14.48
N ASP A 94 6.83 2.58 -15.66
CA ASP A 94 7.52 3.03 -16.88
C ASP A 94 7.60 4.57 -17.01
N LYS A 95 6.94 5.32 -16.14
CA LYS A 95 6.83 6.79 -16.24
C LYS A 95 7.27 7.47 -14.96
N ASN A 96 7.97 8.59 -15.12
CA ASN A 96 8.26 9.54 -14.05
C ASN A 96 7.52 10.86 -14.36
N PRO A 97 6.75 11.43 -13.42
CA PRO A 97 6.44 10.92 -12.08
C PRO A 97 5.60 9.63 -12.08
N LEU A 98 5.79 8.81 -11.04
CA LEU A 98 4.99 7.61 -10.83
C LEU A 98 3.50 8.01 -10.75
N THR A 99 2.69 7.48 -11.67
CA THR A 99 1.28 7.87 -11.79
C THR A 99 0.38 6.73 -11.37
N VAL A 100 -0.68 7.03 -10.61
CA VAL A 100 -1.70 6.06 -10.20
C VAL A 100 -2.50 5.63 -11.43
N THR A 101 -2.43 4.35 -11.81
CA THR A 101 -3.10 3.82 -13.01
C THR A 101 -4.43 3.14 -12.71
N ALA A 102 -4.58 2.55 -11.52
CA ALA A 102 -5.79 1.85 -11.13
C ALA A 102 -5.96 1.84 -9.62
N ILE A 103 -7.21 1.76 -9.15
CA ILE A 103 -7.56 1.62 -7.73
C ILE A 103 -8.28 0.28 -7.55
N THR A 104 -7.66 -0.63 -6.80
CA THR A 104 -8.06 -2.04 -6.70
C THR A 104 -8.59 -2.46 -5.33
N GLY A 105 -8.97 -1.53 -4.45
CA GLY A 105 -9.50 -1.85 -3.11
C GLY A 105 -8.58 -1.33 -2.01
N GLY A 106 -8.37 -2.12 -0.95
CA GLY A 106 -7.39 -1.84 0.10
C GLY A 106 -7.63 -0.57 0.91
N CYS A 107 -6.55 -0.05 1.50
CA CYS A 107 -6.58 1.11 2.39
C CYS A 107 -7.30 2.31 1.76
N VAL A 108 -7.07 2.60 0.47
CA VAL A 108 -7.76 3.68 -0.24
C VAL A 108 -9.29 3.55 -0.16
N LYS A 109 -9.86 2.38 -0.47
CA LYS A 109 -11.33 2.21 -0.43
C LYS A 109 -11.87 2.01 0.98
N GLU A 110 -11.15 1.25 1.81
CA GLU A 110 -11.61 0.88 3.15
C GLU A 110 -11.57 2.04 4.14
N LYS A 111 -10.58 2.93 4.02
CA LYS A 111 -10.45 4.14 4.84
C LYS A 111 -11.06 5.38 4.16
N GLY A 112 -11.53 5.26 2.92
CA GLY A 112 -12.10 6.37 2.17
C GLY A 112 -11.10 7.47 1.86
N LEU A 113 -9.86 7.11 1.49
CA LEU A 113 -8.84 8.08 1.11
C LEU A 113 -9.14 8.62 -0.30
N ASP A 114 -9.00 9.93 -0.50
CA ASP A 114 -9.34 10.62 -1.76
C ASP A 114 -8.39 10.40 -2.93
N VAL A 115 -7.55 9.36 -2.90
CA VAL A 115 -6.59 9.08 -3.99
C VAL A 115 -7.34 8.67 -5.24
N LYS A 116 -7.07 9.33 -6.38
CA LYS A 116 -7.71 9.05 -7.68
C LYS A 116 -6.72 8.56 -8.74
N VAL A 117 -7.24 7.88 -9.76
CA VAL A 117 -6.48 7.51 -10.95
C VAL A 117 -6.00 8.77 -11.66
N GLY A 118 -4.76 8.77 -12.14
CA GLY A 118 -4.11 9.91 -12.78
C GLY A 118 -3.31 10.80 -11.82
N TRP A 119 -3.47 10.64 -10.49
CA TRP A 119 -2.65 11.38 -9.53
C TRP A 119 -1.18 10.95 -9.62
N LYS A 120 -0.26 11.90 -9.44
CA LYS A 120 1.18 11.70 -9.57
C LYS A 120 1.82 11.67 -8.18
N ILE A 121 2.73 10.74 -7.93
CA ILE A 121 3.49 10.69 -6.67
C ILE A 121 4.67 11.66 -6.77
N THR A 122 4.75 12.60 -5.83
CA THR A 122 5.81 13.62 -5.78
C THR A 122 6.81 13.34 -4.66
N ALA A 123 6.35 12.78 -3.53
CA ALA A 123 7.23 12.40 -2.42
C ALA A 123 6.76 11.13 -1.72
N ILE A 124 7.72 10.38 -1.17
CA ILE A 124 7.53 9.13 -0.41
C ILE A 124 8.34 9.24 0.88
N ASP A 125 7.68 9.15 2.02
CA ASP A 125 8.24 9.39 3.36
C ASP A 125 9.09 10.67 3.44
N GLY A 126 8.55 11.75 2.87
CA GLY A 126 9.20 13.07 2.83
C GLY A 126 10.35 13.21 1.84
N SER A 127 10.73 12.13 1.15
CA SER A 127 11.72 12.21 0.07
C SER A 127 11.06 12.53 -1.26
N ASN A 128 11.47 13.62 -1.91
CA ASN A 128 11.05 13.94 -3.27
C ASN A 128 11.53 12.85 -4.25
N VAL A 129 10.63 12.38 -5.12
CA VAL A 129 10.90 11.37 -6.14
C VAL A 129 10.78 11.89 -7.57
N LEU A 130 10.42 13.17 -7.77
CA LEU A 130 10.28 13.79 -9.08
C LEU A 130 11.60 13.83 -9.87
N ASP A 131 12.71 14.03 -9.16
CA ASP A 131 14.05 14.15 -9.76
C ASP A 131 14.76 12.80 -9.93
N MET A 132 14.12 11.69 -9.56
CA MET A 132 14.68 10.34 -9.66
C MET A 132 14.34 9.69 -11.02
N ALA A 133 15.16 8.75 -11.48
CA ALA A 133 14.74 7.91 -12.60
C ALA A 133 13.52 7.07 -12.22
N ALA A 134 12.64 6.75 -13.18
CA ALA A 134 11.39 6.02 -12.91
C ALA A 134 11.62 4.70 -12.15
N GLN A 135 12.68 3.98 -12.50
CA GLN A 135 13.07 2.74 -11.84
C GLN A 135 13.53 2.98 -10.38
N GLU A 136 14.38 3.98 -10.14
CA GLU A 136 14.84 4.33 -8.80
C GLU A 136 13.70 4.79 -7.89
N ALA A 137 12.77 5.59 -8.43
CA ALA A 137 11.55 6.01 -7.73
C ALA A 137 10.68 4.80 -7.37
N MET A 138 10.55 3.82 -8.28
CA MET A 138 9.80 2.59 -8.03
C MET A 138 10.47 1.71 -6.96
N ASP A 139 11.78 1.53 -7.05
CA ASP A 139 12.54 0.76 -6.06
C ASP A 139 12.43 1.40 -4.66
N LYS A 140 12.51 2.73 -4.59
CA LYS A 140 12.26 3.48 -3.36
C LYS A 140 10.83 3.31 -2.85
N PHE A 141 9.83 3.39 -3.73
CA PHE A 141 8.44 3.15 -3.37
C PHE A 141 8.25 1.75 -2.77
N VAL A 142 8.77 0.71 -3.41
CA VAL A 142 8.68 -0.67 -2.92
C VAL A 142 9.41 -0.84 -1.59
N ALA A 143 10.60 -0.24 -1.44
CA ALA A 143 11.36 -0.25 -0.19
C ALA A 143 10.59 0.41 0.96
N SER A 144 10.10 1.64 0.75
CA SER A 144 9.30 2.37 1.77
C SER A 144 8.00 1.64 2.11
N VAL A 145 7.32 1.04 1.13
CA VAL A 145 6.17 0.16 1.41
C VAL A 145 6.59 -1.03 2.26
N LYS A 146 7.75 -1.64 1.99
CA LYS A 146 8.23 -2.77 2.77
C LYS A 146 8.58 -2.38 4.22
N GLU A 147 9.26 -1.25 4.40
CA GLU A 147 9.78 -0.78 5.69
C GLU A 147 8.73 -0.11 6.58
N SER A 148 7.89 0.76 5.99
CA SER A 148 6.98 1.64 6.75
C SER A 148 5.64 0.98 7.07
N LEU A 149 5.29 -0.12 6.40
CA LEU A 149 4.00 -0.79 6.57
C LEU A 149 4.15 -2.24 7.03
N PRO A 150 3.42 -2.65 8.09
CA PRO A 150 3.48 -4.01 8.59
C PRO A 150 3.02 -5.02 7.53
N GLY A 151 3.60 -6.22 7.56
CA GLY A 151 3.15 -7.33 6.74
C GLY A 151 1.77 -7.85 7.15
N PHE A 152 1.30 -8.90 6.48
CA PHE A 152 0.05 -9.56 6.79
C PHE A 152 0.12 -10.27 8.13
N ARG A 153 -0.63 -9.79 9.13
CA ARG A 153 -0.61 -10.34 10.49
C ARG A 153 -1.67 -11.43 10.67
N ILE A 154 -1.29 -12.55 11.26
CA ILE A 154 -2.21 -13.59 11.72
C ILE A 154 -1.93 -13.86 13.19
N THR A 155 -2.95 -13.83 14.02
CA THR A 155 -2.88 -14.24 15.43
C THR A 155 -3.27 -15.70 15.52
N PHE A 156 -2.39 -16.51 16.11
CA PHE A 156 -2.60 -17.93 16.37
C PHE A 156 -2.76 -18.19 17.85
N LEU A 157 -3.53 -19.20 18.20
CA LEU A 157 -3.56 -19.81 19.51
C LEU A 157 -2.63 -21.03 19.50
N ASN A 158 -1.57 -20.98 20.30
CA ASN A 158 -0.60 -22.07 20.41
C ASN A 158 -1.16 -23.25 21.23
N GLU A 159 -0.35 -24.30 21.42
CA GLU A 159 -0.73 -25.51 22.20
C GLU A 159 -1.01 -25.22 23.69
N ARG A 160 -0.50 -24.11 24.21
CA ARG A 160 -0.69 -23.64 25.60
C ARG A 160 -1.88 -22.70 25.74
N ASN A 161 -2.64 -22.48 24.67
CA ASN A 161 -3.70 -21.47 24.58
C ASN A 161 -3.21 -20.02 24.75
N GLU A 162 -1.96 -19.73 24.36
CA GLU A 162 -1.42 -18.37 24.31
C GLU A 162 -1.57 -17.80 22.89
N ALA A 163 -1.94 -16.52 22.80
CA ALA A 163 -2.05 -15.81 21.53
C ALA A 163 -0.67 -15.38 21.04
N VAL A 164 -0.31 -15.76 19.81
CA VAL A 164 0.95 -15.46 19.16
C VAL A 164 0.66 -14.75 17.84
N ASP A 165 1.11 -13.50 17.73
CA ASP A 165 1.04 -12.72 16.49
C ASP A 165 2.21 -13.08 15.57
N VAL A 166 1.90 -13.48 14.34
CA VAL A 166 2.90 -13.79 13.32
C VAL A 166 2.64 -12.91 12.11
N VAL A 167 3.68 -12.22 11.65
CA VAL A 167 3.62 -11.29 10.52
C VAL A 167 4.28 -11.96 9.31
N PHE A 168 3.54 -12.00 8.20
CA PHE A 168 3.99 -12.55 6.93
C PHE A 168 4.28 -11.41 5.95
N GLU A 169 5.43 -11.45 5.28
CA GLU A 169 5.83 -10.41 4.33
C GLU A 169 5.51 -10.78 2.88
N THR A 170 5.44 -12.07 2.56
CA THR A 170 5.33 -12.57 1.18
C THR A 170 4.48 -13.84 1.08
N LYS A 171 3.95 -14.11 -0.12
CA LYS A 171 3.38 -15.40 -0.52
C LYS A 171 4.48 -16.31 -1.09
N PRO A 172 4.32 -17.65 -1.02
CA PRO A 172 3.29 -18.38 -0.26
C PRO A 172 3.57 -18.36 1.25
N LEU A 173 2.52 -18.36 2.08
CA LEU A 173 2.69 -18.31 3.54
C LEU A 173 3.46 -19.51 4.07
N GLY A 174 3.21 -20.71 3.51
CA GLY A 174 3.93 -21.91 3.90
C GLY A 174 3.17 -22.93 4.72
N PHE A 175 1.86 -22.79 4.89
CA PHE A 175 1.03 -23.74 5.63
C PHE A 175 -0.35 -23.95 4.99
N LYS A 176 -1.02 -25.03 5.40
CA LYS A 176 -2.41 -25.35 5.02
C LYS A 176 -3.33 -25.24 6.23
N LEU A 177 -4.57 -24.84 6.00
CA LEU A 177 -5.63 -24.75 7.01
C LEU A 177 -6.67 -25.85 6.78
N ALA A 178 -7.23 -26.39 7.87
CA ALA A 178 -8.44 -27.22 7.82
C ALA A 178 -9.67 -26.33 7.62
N SER A 179 -10.29 -26.39 6.45
CA SER A 179 -11.49 -25.63 6.10
C SER A 179 -12.76 -26.13 6.81
N ASP A 180 -12.76 -27.39 7.24
CA ASP A 180 -13.90 -28.09 7.84
C ASP A 180 -14.00 -27.92 9.36
N LYS A 181 -12.99 -27.33 10.01
CA LYS A 181 -12.92 -27.23 11.49
C LYS A 181 -13.12 -25.81 11.98
N LYS A 182 -13.90 -25.66 13.05
CA LYS A 182 -13.99 -24.43 13.84
C LYS A 182 -13.21 -24.61 15.16
N PRO A 183 -12.24 -23.75 15.46
CA PRO A 183 -11.66 -22.70 14.61
C PRO A 183 -10.74 -23.26 13.51
N LEU A 184 -10.41 -22.42 12.52
CA LEU A 184 -9.45 -22.78 11.46
C LEU A 184 -8.14 -23.23 12.10
N THR A 185 -7.67 -24.41 11.74
CA THR A 185 -6.49 -25.05 12.36
C THR A 185 -5.43 -25.33 11.31
N VAL A 186 -4.16 -25.08 11.64
CA VAL A 186 -3.03 -25.41 10.77
C VAL A 186 -2.88 -26.93 10.67
N THR A 187 -2.98 -27.49 9.47
CA THR A 187 -2.91 -28.95 9.24
C THR A 187 -1.56 -29.43 8.75
N ALA A 188 -0.84 -28.59 8.01
CA ALA A 188 0.46 -28.94 7.45
C ALA A 188 1.31 -27.70 7.23
N ILE A 189 2.63 -27.84 7.37
CA ILE A 189 3.63 -26.82 7.00
C ILE A 189 4.34 -27.30 5.73
N THR A 190 4.16 -26.60 4.62
CA THR A 190 4.62 -27.04 3.30
C THR A 190 5.85 -26.31 2.76
N GLY A 191 6.30 -25.21 3.38
CA GLY A 191 7.42 -24.42 2.86
C GLY A 191 7.25 -22.93 3.12
N GLY A 192 7.63 -22.09 2.15
CA GLY A 192 7.31 -20.65 2.09
C GLY A 192 7.83 -19.83 3.26
N CYS A 193 7.15 -18.71 3.52
CA CYS A 193 7.55 -17.71 4.51
C CYS A 193 7.79 -18.33 5.90
N VAL A 194 6.96 -19.29 6.33
CA VAL A 194 7.16 -20.02 7.60
C VAL A 194 8.55 -20.66 7.68
N LYS A 195 8.98 -21.41 6.67
CA LYS A 195 10.29 -22.08 6.71
C LYS A 195 11.44 -21.14 6.38
N GLU A 196 11.27 -20.27 5.41
CA GLU A 196 12.32 -19.37 4.90
C GLU A 196 12.72 -18.31 5.92
N LYS A 197 11.75 -17.82 6.71
CA LYS A 197 11.98 -16.82 7.75
C LYS A 197 12.08 -17.42 9.16
N GLY A 198 11.94 -18.74 9.28
CA GLY A 198 11.99 -19.42 10.58
C GLY A 198 10.87 -18.99 11.53
N LEU A 199 9.65 -18.80 11.02
CA LEU A 199 8.50 -18.44 11.87
C LEU A 199 8.04 -19.68 12.66
N ASP A 200 7.74 -19.51 13.95
CA ASP A 200 7.41 -20.60 14.88
C ASP A 200 6.01 -21.21 14.71
N VAL A 201 5.39 -21.11 13.53
CA VAL A 201 4.05 -21.66 13.28
C VAL A 201 4.09 -23.19 13.24
N LYS A 202 3.29 -23.84 14.09
CA LYS A 202 3.22 -25.31 14.17
C LYS A 202 1.86 -25.86 13.74
N VAL A 203 1.86 -27.12 13.33
CA VAL A 203 0.63 -27.90 13.07
C VAL A 203 -0.19 -27.98 14.35
N GLY A 204 -1.52 -27.85 14.23
CA GLY A 204 -2.45 -27.85 15.36
C GLY A 204 -2.74 -26.47 15.93
N TRP A 205 -1.98 -25.43 15.58
CA TRP A 205 -2.27 -24.06 15.99
C TRP A 205 -3.58 -23.57 15.37
N LYS A 206 -4.36 -22.80 16.15
CA LYS A 206 -5.69 -22.33 15.76
C LYS A 206 -5.62 -20.86 15.38
N VAL A 207 -6.21 -20.46 14.25
CA VAL A 207 -6.26 -19.05 13.85
C VAL A 207 -7.35 -18.35 14.68
N THR A 208 -6.97 -17.27 15.37
CA THR A 208 -7.90 -16.47 16.19
C THR A 208 -8.23 -15.14 15.54
N ALA A 209 -7.26 -14.50 14.89
CA ALA A 209 -7.46 -13.26 14.18
C ALA A 209 -6.65 -13.21 12.88
N VAL A 210 -7.19 -12.51 11.88
CA VAL A 210 -6.55 -12.25 10.60
C VAL A 210 -6.60 -10.75 10.34
N ASP A 211 -5.43 -10.14 10.26
CA ASP A 211 -5.25 -8.69 10.04
C ASP A 211 -6.06 -7.84 11.04
N GLY A 212 -6.02 -8.22 12.32
CA GLY A 212 -6.77 -7.58 13.41
C GLY A 212 -8.26 -7.95 13.50
N HIS A 213 -8.81 -8.66 12.53
CA HIS A 213 -10.20 -9.14 12.60
C HIS A 213 -10.29 -10.50 13.30
N ASN A 214 -11.06 -10.59 14.38
CA ASN A 214 -11.33 -11.86 15.06
C ASN A 214 -12.12 -12.80 14.13
N VAL A 215 -11.60 -14.01 13.92
CA VAL A 215 -12.21 -15.08 13.11
C VAL A 215 -12.59 -16.31 13.93
N LEU A 216 -12.33 -16.31 15.24
CA LEU A 216 -12.56 -17.46 16.13
C LEU A 216 -14.04 -17.87 16.17
N ASP A 217 -14.93 -16.87 16.22
CA ASP A 217 -16.37 -17.08 16.34
C ASP A 217 -17.09 -17.20 14.99
N MET A 218 -16.39 -17.01 13.87
CA MET A 218 -16.97 -17.11 12.53
C MET A 218 -17.26 -18.57 12.15
N ALA A 219 -18.18 -18.79 11.21
CA ALA A 219 -18.35 -20.10 10.58
C ALA A 219 -17.06 -20.45 9.79
N PRO A 220 -16.63 -21.73 9.72
CA PRO A 220 -15.36 -22.11 9.07
C PRO A 220 -15.18 -21.56 7.66
N GLN A 221 -16.23 -21.64 6.84
CA GLN A 221 -16.21 -21.13 5.47
C GLN A 221 -16.05 -19.60 5.45
N ALA A 222 -16.81 -18.87 6.27
CA ALA A 222 -16.71 -17.41 6.35
C ALA A 222 -15.34 -16.94 6.87
N ALA A 223 -14.77 -17.65 7.84
CA ALA A 223 -13.42 -17.40 8.34
C ALA A 223 -12.38 -17.62 7.24
N LEU A 224 -12.52 -18.69 6.46
CA LEU A 224 -11.63 -19.01 5.34
C LEU A 224 -11.75 -17.98 4.21
N ASP A 225 -12.96 -17.57 3.87
CA ASP A 225 -13.20 -16.53 2.87
C ASP A 225 -12.62 -15.18 3.30
N LYS A 226 -12.76 -14.80 4.58
CA LYS A 226 -12.09 -13.62 5.13
C LYS A 226 -10.57 -13.76 5.07
N PHE A 227 -10.03 -14.92 5.46
CA PHE A 227 -8.60 -15.20 5.38
C PHE A 227 -8.05 -15.06 3.96
N LEU A 228 -8.70 -15.70 2.98
CA LEU A 228 -8.28 -15.65 1.57
C LEU A 228 -8.45 -14.25 0.97
N SER A 229 -9.48 -13.52 1.37
CA SER A 229 -9.70 -12.14 0.93
C SER A 229 -8.59 -11.23 1.45
N SER A 230 -8.30 -11.30 2.76
CA SER A 230 -7.20 -10.54 3.37
C SER A 230 -5.84 -10.96 2.83
N LEU A 231 -5.62 -12.24 2.49
CA LEU A 231 -4.39 -12.68 1.86
C LEU A 231 -4.22 -12.13 0.43
N LYS A 232 -5.30 -12.05 -0.35
CA LYS A 232 -5.27 -11.47 -1.70
C LYS A 232 -4.96 -9.98 -1.65
N THR A 233 -5.43 -9.29 -0.62
CA THR A 233 -5.18 -7.86 -0.45
C THR A 233 -3.80 -7.60 0.16
N SER A 234 -3.45 -8.19 1.30
CA SER A 234 -2.35 -7.69 2.14
C SER A 234 -0.96 -8.14 1.72
N LEU A 235 -0.83 -9.10 0.82
CA LEU A 235 0.46 -9.61 0.35
C LEU A 235 0.65 -9.45 -1.17
N PRO A 236 1.84 -9.03 -1.63
CA PRO A 236 2.18 -9.08 -3.05
C PRO A 236 2.21 -10.51 -3.59
#